data_AF-A0A425CU67-F1
#
_entry.id   AF-A0A425CU67-F1
#
_cell.length_a   1.000
_cell.length_b   1.000
_cell.length_c   1.000
_cell.angle_alpha   90.00
_cell.angle_beta   90.00
_cell.angle_gamma   90.00
#
_symmetry.space_group_name_H-M   'P 1'
#
loop_
_entity.id
_entity.type
_entity.pdbx_description
1 polymer ?
#
loop_
_entity_poly.entity_id
_entity_poly.type
_entity_poly.pdbx_seq_one_letter_code
_entity_poly.pdbx_strand_id
1 'polypeptide(L)'
;MPTKYQWPLLALLATGALLGATDVLTYRKMNALMHSTGAHVRPKAAAVSNSLRDASSLSQPSPTNASFSADVLRDDDDDPVELTPPIVVEPPFSAPEAPTGFIPRPLRVLTLADNPRAVICLTASSVYQSGMVLQVLAWDHSTEFFDHSSCGGPCSKANTDGDFRVGQQKKVHWLTHYFEHNADLHDDDLILFTDAWDVVIQRDLRELTAVFLAQTNHQRGVIFNGEPGCGDSFTLPGMYGDQLRHGAFTVQLDSTYPERTIQGDNMCNMIAAKTSMNSLSKGPNWSLGSGGILGDVQSVRAFLRRVNQVHAEQQQKFDRRESPFFFYGDQIAFQLAYVR
;
A
#
# COMPACT_ATOMS: atom_id res chain seq x y z
N MET A 1 4.90 41.76 15.75
CA MET A 1 5.63 40.49 15.51
C MET A 1 5.25 39.51 16.60
N PRO A 2 4.53 38.41 16.29
CA PRO A 2 4.37 37.31 17.22
C PRO A 2 5.27 36.13 16.80
N THR A 3 6.09 35.74 17.75
CA THR A 3 6.85 34.51 17.87
C THR A 3 5.94 33.29 17.75
N LYS A 4 6.16 32.45 16.73
CA LYS A 4 5.55 31.12 16.62
C LYS A 4 6.31 30.15 17.53
N TYR A 5 5.59 29.61 18.50
CA TYR A 5 5.95 28.37 19.16
C TYR A 5 5.95 27.24 18.12
N GLN A 6 7.09 26.58 17.95
CA GLN A 6 7.24 25.30 17.23
C GLN A 6 7.55 24.24 18.26
N TRP A 7 6.93 23.05 18.16
CA TRP A 7 7.40 21.68 18.42
C TRP A 7 6.18 20.72 18.39
N PRO A 8 6.30 19.43 17.97
CA PRO A 8 7.09 18.84 16.90
C PRO A 8 6.22 18.24 15.77
N LEU A 9 6.85 18.06 14.61
CA LEU A 9 6.39 17.19 13.51
C LEU A 9 6.14 15.75 14.01
N LEU A 10 4.97 15.20 13.72
CA LEU A 10 4.81 13.76 13.56
C LEU A 10 5.45 13.36 12.22
N ALA A 11 6.67 12.82 12.31
CA ALA A 11 7.31 12.16 11.19
C ALA A 11 6.56 10.87 10.85
N LEU A 12 5.82 10.88 9.75
CA LEU A 12 5.36 9.66 9.09
C LEU A 12 6.55 9.08 8.32
N LEU A 13 7.44 8.39 9.04
CA LEU A 13 8.45 7.52 8.45
C LEU A 13 7.79 6.17 8.17
N ALA A 14 7.10 6.06 7.03
CA ALA A 14 7.02 4.79 6.34
C ALA A 14 8.35 4.62 5.59
N THR A 15 9.39 4.14 6.29
CA THR A 15 10.65 3.76 5.65
C THR A 15 10.45 2.47 4.87
N GLY A 16 9.97 2.60 3.62
CA GLY A 16 10.27 1.67 2.54
C GLY A 16 11.65 1.96 1.92
N ALA A 17 12.65 2.28 2.75
CA ALA A 17 13.93 2.79 2.29
C ALA A 17 15.08 2.14 3.08
N LEU A 18 15.31 0.84 2.84
CA LEU A 18 16.64 0.22 2.97
C LEU A 18 16.76 -1.20 2.35
N LEU A 19 15.96 -1.54 1.34
CA LEU A 19 16.15 -2.79 0.58
C LEU A 19 16.29 -2.62 -0.96
N GLY A 20 16.07 -1.42 -1.52
CA GLY A 20 16.34 -1.17 -2.95
C GLY A 20 17.83 -1.28 -3.35
N ALA A 21 18.76 -1.15 -2.39
CA ALA A 21 20.18 -1.39 -2.63
C ALA A 21 20.57 -2.87 -2.50
N THR A 22 19.83 -3.65 -1.71
CA THR A 22 20.04 -5.10 -1.62
C THR A 22 19.46 -5.83 -2.81
N ASP A 23 18.39 -5.35 -3.45
CA ASP A 23 17.89 -6.00 -4.67
C ASP A 23 18.83 -5.83 -5.85
N VAL A 24 19.47 -4.67 -6.05
CA VAL A 24 20.47 -4.51 -7.12
C VAL A 24 21.73 -5.36 -6.87
N LEU A 25 22.15 -5.50 -5.60
CA LEU A 25 23.30 -6.34 -5.22
C LEU A 25 22.97 -7.85 -5.26
N THR A 26 21.74 -8.23 -4.92
CA THR A 26 21.27 -9.63 -5.00
C THR A 26 21.05 -10.02 -6.46
N TYR A 27 20.53 -9.12 -7.29
CA TYR A 27 20.38 -9.29 -8.73
C TYR A 27 21.74 -9.40 -9.44
N ARG A 28 22.73 -8.56 -9.08
CA ARG A 28 24.11 -8.69 -9.61
C ARG A 28 24.82 -9.95 -9.13
N LYS A 29 24.64 -10.36 -7.86
CA LYS A 29 25.23 -11.61 -7.33
C LYS A 29 24.60 -12.86 -7.93
N MET A 30 23.28 -12.91 -8.10
CA MET A 30 22.61 -14.06 -8.72
C MET A 30 22.96 -14.20 -10.20
N ASN A 31 23.06 -13.09 -10.94
CA ASN A 31 23.47 -13.14 -12.35
C ASN A 31 24.95 -13.54 -12.54
N ALA A 32 25.83 -13.17 -11.60
CA ALA A 32 27.22 -13.65 -11.58
C ALA A 32 27.34 -15.14 -11.19
N LEU A 33 26.52 -15.61 -10.25
CA LEU A 33 26.52 -17.02 -9.79
C LEU A 33 25.96 -17.99 -10.85
N MET A 34 24.97 -17.56 -11.63
CA MET A 34 24.37 -18.34 -12.72
C MET A 34 25.32 -18.52 -13.92
N HIS A 35 26.32 -17.64 -14.08
CA HIS A 35 27.33 -17.75 -15.14
C HIS A 35 28.68 -18.33 -14.69
N SER A 36 28.93 -18.51 -13.39
CA SER A 36 30.24 -18.99 -12.88
C SER A 36 30.27 -20.43 -12.37
N THR A 37 29.15 -21.18 -12.37
CA THR A 37 29.10 -22.54 -11.80
C THR A 37 28.93 -23.63 -12.86
N GLY A 38 29.77 -23.56 -13.89
CA GLY A 38 30.17 -24.72 -14.67
C GLY A 38 31.48 -25.31 -14.14
N ALA A 39 31.48 -25.88 -12.93
CA ALA A 39 32.50 -26.83 -12.44
C ALA A 39 32.14 -27.35 -11.04
N HIS A 40 32.25 -28.66 -10.86
CA HIS A 40 32.17 -29.37 -9.58
C HIS A 40 32.98 -28.72 -8.45
N VAL A 41 32.47 -28.78 -7.20
CA VAL A 41 33.16 -29.13 -5.92
C VAL A 41 32.31 -28.70 -4.70
N ARG A 42 31.97 -29.65 -3.81
CA ARG A 42 31.61 -29.50 -2.38
C ARG A 42 32.91 -29.50 -1.54
N PRO A 43 32.98 -29.22 -0.21
CA PRO A 43 32.06 -28.58 0.76
C PRO A 43 32.78 -27.65 1.80
N LYS A 44 32.04 -27.02 2.76
CA LYS A 44 32.21 -27.13 4.26
C LYS A 44 31.63 -25.94 5.06
N ALA A 45 31.16 -26.28 6.26
CA ALA A 45 30.55 -25.43 7.28
C ALA A 45 31.55 -24.75 8.25
N ALA A 46 31.12 -23.67 8.91
CA ALA A 46 31.59 -23.17 10.22
C ALA A 46 30.50 -22.22 10.76
N ALA A 47 29.80 -22.48 11.87
CA ALA A 47 30.21 -22.52 13.28
C ALA A 47 30.04 -21.17 14.02
N VAL A 48 29.30 -21.25 15.12
CA VAL A 48 28.82 -20.23 16.07
C VAL A 48 29.96 -19.68 16.94
N SER A 49 29.86 -18.42 17.41
CA SER A 49 30.30 -18.09 18.78
C SER A 49 29.66 -16.80 19.32
N ASN A 50 29.07 -16.92 20.52
CA ASN A 50 28.64 -15.85 21.40
C ASN A 50 29.83 -15.34 22.24
N SER A 51 29.85 -14.06 22.60
CA SER A 51 30.36 -13.65 23.91
C SER A 51 29.79 -12.29 24.36
N LEU A 52 29.42 -12.26 25.64
CA LEU A 52 28.84 -11.19 26.45
C LEU A 52 29.90 -10.71 27.46
N ARG A 53 29.66 -9.52 28.06
CA ARG A 53 30.30 -8.86 29.24
C ARG A 53 31.35 -7.79 28.91
N ASP A 54 31.40 -6.63 29.56
CA ASP A 54 30.73 -6.11 30.77
C ASP A 54 30.84 -4.56 30.86
N ALA A 55 29.84 -3.95 31.53
CA ALA A 55 29.85 -2.81 32.50
C ALA A 55 30.51 -1.44 32.12
N SER A 56 30.10 -0.24 32.57
CA SER A 56 29.32 0.21 33.74
C SER A 56 28.93 1.71 33.62
N SER A 57 27.85 2.11 34.32
CA SER A 57 27.66 3.40 35.05
C SER A 57 27.31 4.66 34.20
N LEU A 58 26.40 5.59 34.56
CA LEU A 58 25.96 6.14 35.86
C LEU A 58 24.59 6.86 35.74
N SER A 59 23.67 6.53 36.67
CA SER A 59 22.73 7.36 37.48
C SER A 59 21.84 8.49 36.92
N GLN A 60 20.53 8.37 37.22
CA GLN A 60 19.49 9.43 37.32
C GLN A 60 19.57 10.25 38.62
N PRO A 61 18.84 11.38 38.70
CA PRO A 61 17.85 11.55 39.78
C PRO A 61 16.47 12.12 39.34
N SER A 62 15.47 11.83 40.17
CA SER A 62 14.04 12.20 40.10
C SER A 62 13.72 13.56 40.76
N PRO A 63 12.47 14.10 40.66
CA PRO A 63 12.17 15.54 40.71
C PRO A 63 11.66 16.04 42.08
N THR A 64 11.66 17.38 42.24
CA THR A 64 11.18 18.10 43.45
C THR A 64 9.97 18.99 43.12
N ASN A 65 9.01 19.01 44.06
CA ASN A 65 7.77 19.78 44.08
C ASN A 65 7.95 21.30 44.22
N ALA A 66 6.98 22.08 43.72
CA ALA A 66 6.54 23.34 44.35
C ALA A 66 5.09 23.70 43.97
N SER A 67 4.34 24.11 44.98
CA SER A 67 2.93 24.52 45.05
C SER A 67 2.79 26.03 44.95
N PHE A 68 1.66 26.57 44.47
CA PHE A 68 1.04 27.82 44.96
C PHE A 68 -0.46 27.89 44.60
N SER A 69 -1.27 28.40 45.54
CA SER A 69 -2.74 28.51 45.52
C SER A 69 -3.23 29.98 45.40
N ALA A 70 -4.51 30.10 45.01
CA ALA A 70 -5.49 31.19 45.24
C ALA A 70 -5.25 32.54 44.51
N ASP A 71 -6.24 33.32 44.07
CA ASP A 71 -7.53 33.65 44.70
C ASP A 71 -8.61 34.19 43.72
N VAL A 72 -9.84 34.22 44.25
CA VAL A 72 -11.15 34.63 43.70
C VAL A 72 -11.33 36.15 43.67
N LEU A 73 -12.07 36.70 42.69
CA LEU A 73 -12.97 37.85 42.89
C LEU A 73 -14.23 37.77 42.00
N ARG A 74 -15.39 37.77 42.66
CA ARG A 74 -16.74 38.11 42.15
C ARG A 74 -16.93 39.62 42.26
N ASP A 75 -17.79 40.19 41.41
CA ASP A 75 -18.63 41.33 41.73
C ASP A 75 -20.00 41.13 41.08
N ASP A 76 -21.04 41.42 41.87
CA ASP A 76 -22.48 41.34 41.57
C ASP A 76 -23.06 42.76 41.36
N ASP A 77 -24.34 42.79 40.94
CA ASP A 77 -25.35 43.87 41.01
C ASP A 77 -25.63 44.72 39.75
N ASP A 78 -26.74 44.38 39.06
CA ASP A 78 -27.85 45.31 38.84
C ASP A 78 -29.17 44.55 38.49
N ASP A 79 -30.28 45.05 39.04
CA ASP A 79 -31.62 44.45 39.22
C ASP A 79 -32.52 44.31 37.96
N PRO A 80 -33.69 43.63 38.02
CA PRO A 80 -34.31 42.94 36.89
C PRO A 80 -35.32 43.78 36.09
N VAL A 81 -35.29 43.67 34.76
CA VAL A 81 -36.38 44.12 33.88
C VAL A 81 -37.21 42.92 33.46
N GLU A 82 -38.47 42.90 33.87
CA GLU A 82 -39.48 41.93 33.43
C GLU A 82 -39.81 42.17 31.94
N LEU A 83 -39.14 41.45 31.06
CA LEU A 83 -39.47 41.36 29.65
C LEU A 83 -40.12 40.01 29.39
N THR A 84 -41.38 40.05 28.97
CA THR A 84 -42.13 38.89 28.47
C THR A 84 -41.31 38.21 27.38
N PRO A 85 -41.02 36.89 27.47
CA PRO A 85 -40.19 36.26 26.46
C PRO A 85 -40.95 36.25 25.13
N PRO A 86 -40.31 36.66 24.01
CA PRO A 86 -40.87 36.36 22.71
C PRO A 86 -40.92 34.84 22.56
N ILE A 87 -42.01 34.33 22.01
CA ILE A 87 -42.10 32.92 21.60
C ILE A 87 -41.00 32.71 20.56
N VAL A 88 -39.87 32.17 21.01
CA VAL A 88 -38.83 31.64 20.12
C VAL A 88 -39.43 30.34 19.58
N VAL A 89 -39.97 30.42 18.37
CA VAL A 89 -40.15 29.21 17.57
C VAL A 89 -38.74 28.68 17.34
N GLU A 90 -38.33 27.70 18.13
CA GLU A 90 -37.11 26.95 17.84
C GLU A 90 -37.20 26.50 16.39
N PRO A 91 -36.24 26.86 15.52
CA PRO A 91 -36.18 26.25 14.21
C PRO A 91 -36.14 24.74 14.44
N PRO A 92 -36.88 23.94 13.65
CA PRO A 92 -36.86 22.50 13.81
C PRO A 92 -35.39 22.09 13.86
N PHE A 93 -35.02 21.35 14.91
CA PHE A 93 -33.67 20.86 15.12
C PHE A 93 -33.26 20.14 13.83
N SER A 94 -32.54 20.83 12.96
CA SER A 94 -32.02 20.24 11.75
C SER A 94 -31.09 19.16 12.26
N ALA A 95 -31.46 17.91 12.05
CA ALA A 95 -30.58 16.78 12.29
C ALA A 95 -29.20 17.17 11.72
N PRO A 96 -28.09 16.95 12.46
CA PRO A 96 -26.77 17.26 11.93
C PRO A 96 -26.69 16.65 10.54
N GLU A 97 -26.44 17.50 9.54
CA GLU A 97 -26.33 17.07 8.15
C GLU A 97 -25.48 15.80 8.14
N ALA A 98 -26.05 14.70 7.63
CA ALA A 98 -25.33 13.46 7.49
C ALA A 98 -23.98 13.79 6.83
N PRO A 99 -22.85 13.26 7.32
CA PRO A 99 -21.54 13.63 6.79
C PRO A 99 -21.59 13.48 5.28
N THR A 100 -21.33 14.56 4.55
CA THR A 100 -21.45 14.65 3.08
C THR A 100 -20.35 13.85 2.36
N GLY A 101 -19.75 12.86 3.03
CA GLY A 101 -18.59 12.10 2.59
C GLY A 101 -18.77 10.60 2.86
N PHE A 102 -17.85 9.82 2.30
CA PHE A 102 -17.81 8.38 2.44
C PHE A 102 -17.64 7.97 3.91
N ILE A 103 -18.48 7.03 4.36
CA ILE A 103 -18.43 6.43 5.70
C ILE A 103 -17.94 4.99 5.55
N PRO A 104 -16.66 4.71 5.84
CA PRO A 104 -16.11 3.37 5.70
C PRO A 104 -16.64 2.42 6.77
N ARG A 105 -16.83 1.16 6.37
CA ARG A 105 -17.02 0.02 7.27
C ARG A 105 -15.65 -0.43 7.82
N PRO A 106 -15.62 -1.37 8.80
CA PRO A 106 -14.37 -1.77 9.45
C PRO A 106 -13.25 -2.18 8.50
N LEU A 107 -12.02 -1.82 8.85
CA LEU A 107 -10.82 -2.20 8.13
C LEU A 107 -10.62 -3.72 8.20
N ARG A 108 -10.38 -4.36 7.06
CA ARG A 108 -9.85 -5.72 6.96
C ARG A 108 -8.41 -5.67 6.48
N VAL A 109 -7.60 -6.60 6.98
CA VAL A 109 -6.19 -6.70 6.60
C VAL A 109 -5.99 -7.99 5.82
N LEU A 110 -5.38 -7.86 4.64
CA LEU A 110 -5.23 -8.90 3.65
C LEU A 110 -3.75 -9.02 3.27
N THR A 111 -3.28 -10.25 3.10
CA THR A 111 -1.98 -10.52 2.48
C THR A 111 -2.08 -11.74 1.59
N LEU A 112 -1.07 -11.95 0.75
CA LEU A 112 -0.92 -13.16 -0.05
C LEU A 112 0.39 -13.85 0.28
N ALA A 113 0.30 -15.09 0.73
CA ALA A 113 1.43 -15.84 1.24
C ALA A 113 1.46 -17.25 0.64
N ASP A 114 1.99 -17.37 -0.57
CA ASP A 114 2.00 -18.63 -1.32
C ASP A 114 2.86 -19.73 -0.65
N ASN A 115 3.94 -19.38 0.04
CA ASN A 115 4.83 -20.35 0.69
C ASN A 115 4.66 -20.25 2.22
N PRO A 116 4.55 -21.36 2.97
CA PRO A 116 4.36 -21.32 4.41
C PRO A 116 5.66 -20.93 5.15
N ARG A 117 6.01 -19.64 5.17
CA ARG A 117 7.17 -19.12 5.92
C ARG A 117 6.74 -18.52 7.24
N ALA A 118 7.50 -18.80 8.30
CA ALA A 118 7.23 -18.29 9.64
C ALA A 118 7.27 -16.75 9.77
N VAL A 119 7.86 -16.05 8.80
CA VAL A 119 7.96 -14.58 8.81
C VAL A 119 6.58 -13.90 8.80
N ILE A 120 5.54 -14.55 8.25
CA ILE A 120 4.16 -14.03 8.27
C ILE A 120 3.63 -13.85 9.70
N CYS A 121 4.13 -14.61 10.67
CA CYS A 121 3.69 -14.55 12.06
C CYS A 121 3.95 -13.17 12.68
N LEU A 122 4.99 -12.45 12.23
CA LEU A 122 5.26 -11.08 12.68
C LEU A 122 4.12 -10.15 12.27
N THR A 123 3.76 -10.15 10.99
CA THR A 123 2.64 -9.37 10.45
C THR A 123 1.33 -9.75 11.12
N ALA A 124 1.03 -11.05 11.25
CA ALA A 124 -0.18 -11.54 11.91
C ALA A 124 -0.27 -11.07 13.37
N SER A 125 0.83 -11.10 14.12
CA SER A 125 0.89 -10.65 15.51
C SER A 125 0.61 -9.16 15.64
N SER A 126 1.21 -8.33 14.76
CA SER A 126 0.95 -6.88 14.75
C SER A 126 -0.51 -6.56 14.42
N VAL A 127 -1.11 -7.25 13.45
CA VAL A 127 -2.53 -7.11 13.10
C VAL A 127 -3.43 -7.48 14.28
N TYR A 128 -3.11 -8.59 14.95
CA TYR A 128 -3.85 -9.06 16.13
C TYR A 128 -3.76 -8.09 17.30
N GLN A 129 -2.61 -7.43 17.51
CA GLN A 129 -2.46 -6.40 18.54
C GLN A 129 -3.36 -5.17 18.30
N SER A 130 -3.68 -4.87 17.04
CA SER A 130 -4.69 -3.86 16.68
C SER A 130 -6.15 -4.36 16.81
N GLY A 131 -6.36 -5.59 17.30
CA GLY A 131 -7.69 -6.20 17.46
C GLY A 131 -8.31 -6.68 16.14
N MET A 132 -7.49 -6.94 15.12
CA MET A 132 -7.93 -7.32 13.78
C MET A 132 -7.48 -8.74 13.42
N VAL A 133 -8.02 -9.29 12.34
CA VAL A 133 -7.63 -10.60 11.80
C VAL A 133 -6.90 -10.40 10.47
N LEU A 134 -5.71 -11.00 10.35
CA LEU A 134 -4.99 -11.07 9.08
C LEU A 134 -5.61 -12.16 8.21
N GLN A 135 -6.20 -11.78 7.09
CA GLN A 135 -6.67 -12.70 6.06
C GLN A 135 -5.50 -13.06 5.13
N VAL A 136 -5.26 -14.36 4.94
CA VAL A 136 -4.12 -14.86 4.17
C VAL A 136 -4.64 -15.59 2.93
N LEU A 137 -4.33 -15.04 1.75
CA LEU A 137 -4.64 -15.64 0.46
C LEU A 137 -3.54 -16.59 0.01
N ALA A 138 -3.92 -17.58 -0.81
CA ALA A 138 -3.02 -18.54 -1.44
C ALA A 138 -2.14 -19.36 -0.48
N TRP A 139 -2.49 -19.46 0.81
CA TRP A 139 -1.67 -20.14 1.81
C TRP A 139 -1.25 -21.55 1.38
N ASP A 140 -0.01 -21.91 1.68
CA ASP A 140 0.55 -23.25 1.46
C ASP A 140 0.36 -23.77 0.02
N HIS A 141 0.78 -22.93 -0.93
CA HIS A 141 0.75 -23.17 -2.36
C HIS A 141 -0.65 -23.43 -2.92
N SER A 142 -1.71 -22.98 -2.22
CA SER A 142 -3.08 -23.29 -2.63
C SER A 142 -3.36 -22.90 -4.08
N THR A 143 -3.96 -23.83 -4.80
CA THR A 143 -4.41 -23.64 -6.19
C THR A 143 -5.93 -23.49 -6.29
N GLU A 144 -6.62 -23.55 -5.16
CA GLU A 144 -8.07 -23.40 -5.01
C GLU A 144 -8.37 -22.16 -4.17
N PHE A 145 -9.34 -21.37 -4.60
CA PHE A 145 -9.81 -20.20 -3.88
C PHE A 145 -10.66 -20.59 -2.66
N PHE A 146 -11.03 -19.60 -1.84
CA PHE A 146 -11.85 -19.78 -0.63
C PHE A 146 -13.28 -20.29 -0.91
N ASP A 147 -13.74 -20.23 -2.16
CA ASP A 147 -15.02 -20.75 -2.63
C ASP A 147 -14.90 -22.12 -3.33
N HIS A 148 -13.74 -22.77 -3.21
CA HIS A 148 -13.39 -24.05 -3.84
C HIS A 148 -13.31 -24.03 -5.38
N SER A 149 -13.38 -22.86 -6.01
CA SER A 149 -13.08 -22.75 -7.44
C SER A 149 -11.56 -22.75 -7.69
N SER A 150 -11.13 -23.19 -8.87
CA SER A 150 -9.71 -23.30 -9.20
C SER A 150 -9.13 -21.95 -9.68
N CYS A 151 -7.92 -21.63 -9.22
CA CYS A 151 -7.11 -20.52 -9.70
C CYS A 151 -6.51 -20.79 -11.09
N GLY A 152 -6.70 -22.00 -11.64
CA GLY A 152 -6.37 -22.35 -13.01
C GLY A 152 -4.87 -22.47 -13.28
N GLY A 153 -4.54 -22.58 -14.58
CA GLY A 153 -3.17 -22.74 -15.08
C GLY A 153 -2.14 -21.76 -14.51
N PRO A 154 -2.43 -20.44 -14.42
CA PRO A 154 -1.49 -19.46 -13.88
C PRO A 154 -1.05 -19.69 -12.42
N CYS A 155 -1.86 -20.41 -11.63
CA CYS A 155 -1.59 -20.68 -10.22
C CYS A 155 -1.14 -22.11 -9.96
N SER A 156 -1.19 -22.97 -10.99
CA SER A 156 -1.03 -24.43 -10.88
C SER A 156 0.41 -24.90 -10.60
N LYS A 157 1.41 -24.02 -10.75
CA LYS A 157 2.80 -24.32 -10.43
C LYS A 157 3.21 -23.51 -9.21
N ALA A 158 3.59 -24.21 -8.14
CA ALA A 158 4.40 -23.59 -7.10
C ALA A 158 5.63 -22.99 -7.78
N ASN A 159 6.02 -21.77 -7.38
CA ASN A 159 7.18 -21.10 -7.94
C ASN A 159 8.50 -21.72 -7.45
N THR A 160 8.70 -23.01 -7.72
CA THR A 160 9.86 -23.80 -7.28
C THR A 160 11.14 -23.38 -7.98
N ASP A 161 11.01 -22.79 -9.18
CA ASP A 161 12.13 -22.35 -10.01
C ASP A 161 12.59 -20.92 -9.66
N GLY A 162 11.93 -20.25 -8.71
CA GLY A 162 12.30 -18.91 -8.26
C GLY A 162 11.99 -17.79 -9.26
N ASP A 163 11.13 -18.03 -10.25
CA ASP A 163 10.65 -17.01 -11.17
C ASP A 163 9.65 -16.09 -10.47
N PHE A 164 10.16 -15.00 -9.89
CA PHE A 164 9.34 -14.01 -9.18
C PHE A 164 8.15 -13.51 -10.01
N ARG A 165 8.21 -13.54 -11.34
CA ARG A 165 7.17 -12.99 -12.22
C ARG A 165 5.93 -13.88 -12.29
N VAL A 166 6.09 -15.20 -12.17
CA VAL A 166 4.97 -16.15 -12.04
C VAL A 166 4.26 -15.96 -10.69
N GLY A 167 5.03 -15.74 -9.62
CA GLY A 167 4.48 -15.47 -8.29
C GLY A 167 3.63 -14.19 -8.23
N GLN A 168 4.06 -13.13 -8.91
CA GLN A 168 3.30 -11.88 -9.02
C GLN A 168 2.01 -12.04 -9.84
N GLN A 169 1.98 -12.92 -10.84
CA GLN A 169 0.75 -13.21 -11.57
C GLN A 169 -0.31 -13.85 -10.66
N LYS A 170 0.09 -14.81 -9.80
CA LYS A 170 -0.79 -15.42 -8.80
C LYS A 170 -1.41 -14.36 -7.87
N LYS A 171 -0.66 -13.32 -7.51
CA LYS A 171 -1.16 -12.20 -6.70
C LYS A 171 -2.40 -11.54 -7.33
N VAL A 172 -2.31 -11.16 -8.61
CA VAL A 172 -3.41 -10.49 -9.31
C VAL A 172 -4.65 -11.37 -9.41
N HIS A 173 -4.47 -12.67 -9.71
CA HIS A 173 -5.59 -13.61 -9.79
C HIS A 173 -6.31 -13.76 -8.45
N TRP A 174 -5.57 -13.97 -7.36
CA TRP A 174 -6.15 -14.12 -6.02
C TRP A 174 -6.82 -12.86 -5.50
N LEU A 175 -6.21 -11.69 -5.71
CA LEU A 175 -6.85 -10.42 -5.35
C LEU A 175 -8.13 -10.22 -6.15
N THR A 176 -8.08 -10.40 -7.48
CA THR A 176 -9.28 -10.28 -8.32
C THR A 176 -10.38 -11.21 -7.83
N HIS A 177 -10.06 -12.48 -7.57
CA HIS A 177 -11.05 -13.44 -7.12
C HIS A 177 -11.65 -13.06 -5.76
N TYR A 178 -10.82 -12.60 -4.82
CA TYR A 178 -11.27 -12.11 -3.52
C TYR A 178 -12.26 -10.95 -3.64
N PHE A 179 -11.95 -9.93 -4.43
CA PHE A 179 -12.81 -8.76 -4.55
C PHE A 179 -14.08 -9.01 -5.35
N GLU A 180 -14.09 -9.97 -6.27
CA GLU A 180 -15.25 -10.29 -7.12
C GLU A 180 -16.20 -11.35 -6.50
N HIS A 181 -15.67 -12.33 -5.75
CA HIS A 181 -16.44 -13.52 -5.34
C HIS A 181 -16.61 -13.69 -3.83
N ASN A 182 -16.01 -12.82 -3.00
CA ASN A 182 -16.22 -12.89 -1.56
C ASN A 182 -17.58 -12.26 -1.17
N ALA A 183 -18.56 -13.10 -0.87
CA ALA A 183 -19.92 -12.68 -0.50
C ALA A 183 -19.97 -11.85 0.80
N ASP A 184 -18.98 -11.99 1.68
CA ASP A 184 -18.89 -11.25 2.94
C ASP A 184 -18.26 -9.87 2.79
N LEU A 185 -17.91 -9.46 1.56
CA LEU A 185 -17.20 -8.22 1.27
C LEU A 185 -18.19 -7.14 0.81
N HIS A 186 -18.38 -6.10 1.63
CA HIS A 186 -19.22 -4.95 1.29
C HIS A 186 -18.41 -3.90 0.54
N ASP A 187 -19.03 -3.20 -0.39
CA ASP A 187 -18.42 -2.11 -1.16
C ASP A 187 -17.86 -0.95 -0.33
N ASP A 188 -18.19 -0.89 0.96
CA ASP A 188 -17.80 0.17 1.89
C ASP A 188 -16.75 -0.31 2.89
N ASP A 189 -16.41 -1.61 2.88
CA ASP A 189 -15.30 -2.11 3.69
C ASP A 189 -13.99 -1.49 3.21
N LEU A 190 -13.13 -1.12 4.16
CA LEU A 190 -11.77 -0.73 3.86
C LEU A 190 -10.88 -1.97 3.86
N ILE A 191 -10.01 -2.09 2.86
CA ILE A 191 -9.00 -3.14 2.79
C ILE A 191 -7.62 -2.51 2.85
N LEU A 192 -6.80 -3.01 3.78
CA LEU A 192 -5.34 -2.90 3.69
C LEU A 192 -4.80 -4.21 3.11
N PHE A 193 -4.26 -4.16 1.90
CA PHE A 193 -3.43 -5.24 1.36
C PHE A 193 -1.95 -4.93 1.53
N THR A 194 -1.17 -5.91 1.96
CA THR A 194 0.30 -5.83 1.98
C THR A 194 0.94 -7.12 1.48
N ASP A 195 2.14 -7.03 0.92
CA ASP A 195 3.00 -8.21 0.71
C ASP A 195 3.32 -8.91 2.05
N ALA A 196 3.58 -10.21 1.98
CA ALA A 196 3.67 -11.07 3.16
C ALA A 196 5.06 -11.16 3.80
N TRP A 197 6.13 -10.95 3.03
CA TRP A 197 7.48 -11.41 3.40
C TRP A 197 8.44 -10.32 3.81
N ASP A 198 8.27 -9.12 3.28
CA ASP A 198 9.16 -7.97 3.41
C ASP A 198 8.45 -6.75 4.02
N VAL A 199 7.31 -6.98 4.67
CA VAL A 199 6.50 -5.95 5.34
C VAL A 199 6.57 -6.12 6.85
N VAL A 200 6.72 -4.99 7.55
CA VAL A 200 6.61 -4.89 9.01
C VAL A 200 5.64 -3.78 9.36
N ILE A 201 4.64 -4.09 10.19
CA ILE A 201 3.66 -3.13 10.68
C ILE A 201 4.20 -2.49 11.96
N GLN A 202 4.43 -1.18 11.91
CA GLN A 202 5.07 -0.41 12.99
C GLN A 202 4.11 0.55 13.72
N ARG A 203 2.89 0.72 13.22
CA ARG A 203 1.87 1.60 13.80
C ARG A 203 0.56 0.86 13.96
N ASP A 204 -0.29 1.40 14.83
CA ASP A 204 -1.61 0.87 15.07
C ASP A 204 -2.52 1.05 13.85
N LEU A 205 -3.06 -0.06 13.34
CA LEU A 205 -3.90 -0.06 12.14
C LEU A 205 -5.24 0.64 12.35
N ARG A 206 -5.66 0.86 13.60
CA ARG A 206 -6.88 1.60 13.93
C ARG A 206 -6.84 3.05 13.44
N GLU A 207 -5.65 3.60 13.21
CA GLU A 207 -5.48 4.96 12.66
C GLU A 207 -5.72 5.03 11.14
N LEU A 208 -5.68 3.91 10.42
CA LEU A 208 -5.66 3.92 8.95
C LEU A 208 -6.95 4.43 8.32
N THR A 209 -8.10 4.26 8.98
CA THR A 209 -9.37 4.82 8.50
C THR A 209 -9.31 6.35 8.43
N ALA A 210 -8.74 7.00 9.45
CA ALA A 210 -8.59 8.45 9.46
C ALA A 210 -7.56 8.91 8.42
N VAL A 211 -6.47 8.16 8.24
CA VAL A 211 -5.48 8.42 7.19
C VAL A 211 -6.10 8.33 5.81
N PHE A 212 -6.91 7.30 5.55
CA PHE A 212 -7.60 7.12 4.28
C PHE A 212 -8.50 8.32 3.96
N LEU A 213 -9.41 8.65 4.88
CA LEU A 213 -10.34 9.77 4.70
C LEU A 213 -9.63 11.11 4.49
N ALA A 214 -8.53 11.36 5.20
CA ALA A 214 -7.75 12.58 5.01
C ALA A 214 -7.09 12.64 3.62
N GLN A 215 -6.57 11.51 3.12
CA GLN A 215 -5.89 11.44 1.83
C GLN A 215 -6.87 11.41 0.64
N THR A 216 -8.10 10.95 0.83
CA THR A 216 -9.14 10.92 -0.20
C THR A 216 -10.12 12.08 -0.13
N ASN A 217 -9.88 13.07 0.74
CA ASN A 217 -10.81 14.18 1.00
C ASN A 217 -12.24 13.67 1.30
N HIS A 218 -12.33 12.67 2.16
CA HIS A 218 -13.57 12.00 2.56
C HIS A 218 -14.36 11.38 1.39
N GLN A 219 -13.70 11.01 0.30
CA GLN A 219 -14.29 10.27 -0.82
C GLN A 219 -13.83 8.81 -0.84
N ARG A 220 -14.49 8.01 -1.67
CA ARG A 220 -14.00 6.68 -2.07
C ARG A 220 -12.69 6.81 -2.84
N GLY A 221 -11.87 5.78 -2.80
CA GLY A 221 -10.63 5.75 -3.56
C GLY A 221 -9.70 4.62 -3.18
N VAL A 222 -8.50 4.67 -3.76
CA VAL A 222 -7.42 3.74 -3.50
C VAL A 222 -6.14 4.53 -3.29
N ILE A 223 -5.42 4.21 -2.22
CA ILE A 223 -4.10 4.73 -1.89
C ILE A 223 -3.11 3.59 -2.08
N PHE A 224 -2.10 3.81 -2.91
CA PHE A 224 -1.00 2.88 -3.11
C PHE A 224 0.22 3.30 -2.30
N ASN A 225 1.10 2.36 -1.98
CA ASN A 225 2.43 2.72 -1.50
C ASN A 225 3.17 3.48 -2.62
N GLY A 226 3.78 4.61 -2.26
CA GLY A 226 4.58 5.39 -3.20
C GLY A 226 6.04 4.92 -3.19
N GLU A 227 6.63 4.81 -4.38
CA GLU A 227 8.04 4.49 -4.61
C GLU A 227 8.79 5.67 -5.27
N PRO A 228 10.11 5.81 -5.05
CA PRO A 228 10.91 6.90 -5.59
C PRO A 228 11.21 6.76 -7.10
N GLY A 229 10.82 5.66 -7.75
CA GLY A 229 10.97 5.50 -9.18
C GLY A 229 10.35 4.22 -9.74
N CYS A 230 10.25 4.15 -11.07
CA CYS A 230 9.67 3.04 -11.83
C CYS A 230 10.54 1.75 -11.87
N GLY A 231 11.35 1.48 -10.85
CA GLY A 231 12.45 0.50 -10.86
C GLY A 231 12.11 -0.84 -11.52
N ASP A 232 11.01 -1.45 -11.07
CA ASP A 232 10.57 -2.77 -11.50
C ASP A 232 9.65 -2.76 -12.74
N SER A 233 9.71 -1.71 -13.56
CA SER A 233 8.85 -1.50 -14.72
C SER A 233 9.57 -0.88 -15.92
N PHE A 234 9.26 0.36 -16.30
CA PHE A 234 9.76 1.02 -17.52
C PHE A 234 11.24 1.42 -17.44
N THR A 235 11.86 1.34 -16.26
CA THR A 235 13.30 1.51 -16.07
C THR A 235 14.07 0.20 -15.98
N LEU A 236 13.41 -0.95 -16.18
CA LEU A 236 14.08 -2.25 -16.17
C LEU A 236 15.20 -2.29 -17.22
N PRO A 237 16.41 -2.78 -16.89
CA PRO A 237 17.47 -2.95 -17.87
C PRO A 237 17.23 -4.18 -18.76
N GLY A 238 17.92 -4.22 -19.90
CA GLY A 238 17.94 -5.36 -20.82
C GLY A 238 16.77 -5.41 -21.81
N MET A 239 16.78 -6.45 -22.65
CA MET A 239 15.90 -6.53 -23.84
C MET A 239 14.41 -6.37 -23.51
N TYR A 240 13.93 -6.97 -22.42
CA TYR A 240 12.53 -6.83 -22.02
C TYR A 240 12.17 -5.39 -21.64
N GLY A 241 13.05 -4.71 -20.88
CA GLY A 241 12.86 -3.30 -20.55
C GLY A 241 12.94 -2.41 -21.78
N ASP A 242 13.82 -2.71 -22.74
CA ASP A 242 13.89 -2.00 -24.02
C ASP A 242 12.60 -2.18 -24.82
N GLN A 243 12.04 -3.38 -24.86
CA GLN A 243 10.76 -3.65 -25.51
C GLN A 243 9.61 -2.85 -24.86
N LEU A 244 9.58 -2.77 -23.53
CA LEU A 244 8.60 -1.94 -22.80
C LEU A 244 8.75 -0.47 -23.17
N ARG A 245 9.97 0.07 -23.19
CA ARG A 245 10.23 1.48 -23.50
C ARG A 245 9.82 1.86 -24.92
N HIS A 246 10.14 1.02 -25.90
CA HIS A 246 9.76 1.23 -27.31
C HIS A 246 8.29 0.88 -27.60
N GLY A 247 7.57 0.30 -26.64
CA GLY A 247 6.13 0.01 -26.75
C GLY A 247 5.27 1.28 -26.76
N ALA A 248 4.05 1.15 -27.28
CA ALA A 248 3.06 2.23 -27.31
C ALA A 248 1.88 1.91 -26.38
N PHE A 249 1.55 2.84 -25.50
CA PHE A 249 0.55 2.65 -24.45
C PHE A 249 -0.45 3.80 -24.40
N THR A 250 -1.73 3.47 -24.27
CA THR A 250 -2.78 4.45 -24.01
C THR A 250 -2.73 4.90 -22.56
N VAL A 251 -2.80 6.21 -22.33
CA VAL A 251 -2.85 6.87 -21.04
C VAL A 251 -3.95 7.94 -21.02
N GLN A 252 -4.52 8.17 -19.83
CA GLN A 252 -5.48 9.20 -19.50
C GLN A 252 -5.20 9.67 -18.05
N LEU A 253 -4.76 10.92 -17.88
CA LEU A 253 -4.36 11.46 -16.57
C LEU A 253 -5.57 11.65 -15.62
N ASP A 254 -6.70 12.10 -16.15
CA ASP A 254 -8.01 12.07 -15.48
C ASP A 254 -9.13 12.02 -16.54
N SER A 255 -10.37 11.85 -16.10
CA SER A 255 -11.55 11.74 -16.98
C SER A 255 -11.85 12.97 -17.84
N THR A 256 -11.26 14.13 -17.51
CA THR A 256 -11.40 15.39 -18.26
C THR A 256 -10.36 15.53 -19.37
N TYR A 257 -9.22 14.81 -19.28
CA TYR A 257 -8.24 14.76 -20.36
C TYR A 257 -8.60 13.68 -21.39
N PRO A 258 -8.37 13.93 -22.70
CA PRO A 258 -8.54 12.89 -23.72
C PRO A 258 -7.47 11.80 -23.56
N GLU A 259 -7.84 10.58 -23.94
CA GLU A 259 -6.89 9.48 -24.07
C GLU A 259 -5.78 9.84 -25.09
N ARG A 260 -4.54 9.43 -24.78
CA ARG A 260 -3.38 9.62 -25.65
C ARG A 260 -2.54 8.37 -25.69
N THR A 261 -1.96 8.07 -26.84
CA THR A 261 -0.93 7.03 -26.94
C THR A 261 0.44 7.67 -26.76
N ILE A 262 1.24 7.12 -25.85
CA ILE A 262 2.62 7.54 -25.60
C ILE A 262 3.57 6.36 -25.82
N GLN A 263 4.85 6.66 -26.03
CA GLN A 263 5.91 5.66 -25.91
C GLN A 263 6.20 5.33 -24.43
N GLY A 264 6.59 4.09 -24.16
CA GLY A 264 6.94 3.61 -22.83
C GLY A 264 8.07 4.41 -22.15
N ASP A 265 8.98 5.00 -22.92
CA ASP A 265 9.99 5.94 -22.42
C ASP A 265 9.41 7.11 -21.61
N ASN A 266 8.19 7.53 -21.94
CA ASN A 266 7.51 8.64 -21.28
C ASN A 266 6.59 8.18 -20.13
N MET A 267 6.48 6.88 -19.88
CA MET A 267 5.51 6.34 -18.93
C MET A 267 5.74 6.84 -17.51
N CYS A 268 7.00 6.87 -17.06
CA CYS A 268 7.36 7.35 -15.73
C CYS A 268 6.98 8.82 -15.51
N ASN A 269 7.13 9.65 -16.54
CA ASN A 269 6.70 11.05 -16.47
C ASN A 269 5.17 11.15 -16.36
N MET A 270 4.42 10.24 -17.00
CA MET A 270 2.95 10.21 -16.87
C MET A 270 2.47 9.71 -15.53
N ILE A 271 3.14 8.72 -14.95
CA ILE A 271 2.89 8.30 -13.57
C ILE A 271 3.16 9.48 -12.62
N ALA A 272 4.31 10.14 -12.74
CA ALA A 272 4.66 11.30 -11.92
C ALA A 272 3.64 12.45 -12.07
N ALA A 273 3.19 12.74 -13.29
CA ALA A 273 2.17 13.75 -13.56
C ALA A 273 0.82 13.39 -12.91
N LYS A 274 0.34 12.15 -13.12
CA LYS A 274 -0.92 11.68 -12.52
C LYS A 274 -0.86 11.68 -11.00
N THR A 275 0.25 11.24 -10.41
CA THR A 275 0.47 11.30 -8.96
C THR A 275 0.46 12.74 -8.45
N SER A 276 1.10 13.66 -9.16
CA SER A 276 1.12 15.08 -8.78
C SER A 276 -0.26 15.75 -8.83
N MET A 277 -1.15 15.27 -9.70
CA MET A 277 -2.53 15.76 -9.82
C MET A 277 -3.45 15.19 -8.73
N ASN A 278 -3.22 13.96 -8.29
CA ASN A 278 -4.16 13.23 -7.42
C ASN A 278 -3.68 13.09 -5.96
N SER A 279 -2.38 13.23 -5.69
CA SER A 279 -1.84 13.09 -4.33
C SER A 279 -1.94 14.41 -3.57
N LEU A 280 -2.56 14.37 -2.39
CA LEU A 280 -2.53 15.49 -1.43
C LEU A 280 -1.18 15.61 -0.71
N SER A 281 -0.40 14.52 -0.69
CA SER A 281 0.88 14.45 0.00
C SER A 281 2.05 14.78 -0.94
N LYS A 282 2.91 15.71 -0.51
CA LYS A 282 4.17 16.03 -1.18
C LYS A 282 5.26 15.08 -0.69
N GLY A 283 6.10 14.58 -1.60
CA GLY A 283 7.22 13.72 -1.23
C GLY A 283 8.05 13.26 -2.42
N PRO A 284 9.20 12.61 -2.16
CA PRO A 284 10.07 12.08 -3.20
C PRO A 284 9.49 10.83 -3.88
N ASN A 285 8.42 10.27 -3.34
CA ASN A 285 7.76 9.07 -3.86
C ASN A 285 6.62 9.48 -4.79
N TRP A 286 6.72 9.09 -6.05
CA TRP A 286 5.80 9.51 -7.11
C TRP A 286 5.34 8.36 -8.00
N SER A 287 6.01 7.21 -7.93
CA SER A 287 5.61 6.01 -8.66
C SER A 287 4.76 5.11 -7.78
N LEU A 288 3.83 4.38 -8.40
CA LEU A 288 2.96 3.43 -7.72
C LEU A 288 3.74 2.16 -7.42
N GLY A 289 3.62 1.63 -6.20
CA GLY A 289 3.95 0.25 -5.85
C GLY A 289 2.71 -0.63 -5.71
N SER A 290 2.83 -1.90 -6.11
CA SER A 290 1.73 -2.89 -5.99
C SER A 290 1.73 -3.65 -4.66
N GLY A 291 2.79 -3.50 -3.85
CA GLY A 291 2.99 -4.24 -2.60
C GLY A 291 2.18 -3.72 -1.40
N GLY A 292 1.53 -2.56 -1.52
CA GLY A 292 0.71 -1.96 -0.47
C GLY A 292 -0.49 -1.18 -1.03
N ILE A 293 -1.69 -1.54 -0.62
CA ILE A 293 -2.95 -0.91 -1.07
C ILE A 293 -3.82 -0.64 0.15
N LEU A 294 -4.34 0.59 0.28
CA LEU A 294 -5.40 0.95 1.21
C LEU A 294 -6.56 1.56 0.43
N GLY A 295 -7.72 0.92 0.41
CA GLY A 295 -8.86 1.43 -0.37
C GLY A 295 -10.18 0.82 0.04
N ASP A 296 -11.27 1.47 -0.38
CA ASP A 296 -12.60 0.87 -0.28
C ASP A 296 -12.78 -0.21 -1.35
N VAL A 297 -13.58 -1.23 -1.03
CA VAL A 297 -13.80 -2.40 -1.88
C VAL A 297 -14.30 -2.02 -3.27
N GLN A 298 -15.22 -1.06 -3.40
CA GLN A 298 -15.76 -0.66 -4.70
C GLN A 298 -14.64 -0.12 -5.60
N SER A 299 -13.82 0.79 -5.07
CA SER A 299 -12.71 1.40 -5.80
C SER A 299 -11.61 0.40 -6.13
N VAL A 300 -11.23 -0.47 -5.18
CA VAL A 300 -10.20 -1.51 -5.42
C VAL A 300 -10.67 -2.50 -6.47
N ARG A 301 -11.95 -2.92 -6.44
CA ARG A 301 -12.52 -3.81 -7.46
C ARG A 301 -12.49 -3.18 -8.85
N ALA A 302 -12.90 -1.91 -8.97
CA ALA A 302 -12.84 -1.19 -10.23
C ALA A 302 -11.39 -1.09 -10.77
N PHE A 303 -10.42 -0.84 -9.90
CA PHE A 303 -9.02 -0.80 -10.27
C PHE A 303 -8.49 -2.17 -10.73
N LEU A 304 -8.77 -3.26 -9.98
CA LEU A 304 -8.33 -4.61 -10.36
C LEU A 304 -8.96 -5.07 -11.68
N ARG A 305 -10.23 -4.73 -11.95
CA ARG A 305 -10.84 -4.95 -13.28
C ARG A 305 -10.04 -4.28 -14.39
N ARG A 306 -9.58 -3.06 -14.17
CA ARG A 306 -8.72 -2.33 -15.12
C ARG A 306 -7.34 -2.97 -15.27
N VAL A 307 -6.73 -3.45 -14.19
CA VAL A 307 -5.47 -4.23 -14.24
C VAL A 307 -5.66 -5.47 -15.13
N ASN A 308 -6.73 -6.22 -14.92
CA ASN A 308 -7.02 -7.40 -15.74
C ASN A 308 -7.30 -7.06 -17.20
N GLN A 309 -7.99 -5.95 -17.48
CA GLN A 309 -8.19 -5.46 -18.83
C GLN A 309 -6.85 -5.15 -19.53
N VAL A 310 -5.96 -4.41 -18.86
CA VAL A 310 -4.61 -4.09 -19.37
C VAL A 310 -3.82 -5.36 -19.68
N HIS A 311 -3.86 -6.34 -18.77
CA HIS A 311 -3.20 -7.64 -18.97
C HIS A 311 -3.77 -8.39 -20.16
N ALA A 312 -5.10 -8.49 -20.27
CA ALA A 312 -5.78 -9.18 -21.36
C ALA A 312 -5.49 -8.55 -22.72
N GLU A 313 -5.51 -7.22 -22.83
CA GLU A 313 -5.17 -6.50 -24.06
C GLU A 313 -3.74 -6.80 -24.50
N GLN A 314 -2.79 -6.81 -23.56
CA GLN A 314 -1.39 -7.10 -23.88
C GLN A 314 -1.18 -8.56 -24.26
N GLN A 315 -1.82 -9.50 -23.55
CA GLN A 315 -1.79 -10.92 -23.88
C GLN A 315 -2.31 -11.15 -25.29
N GLN A 316 -3.44 -10.52 -25.68
CA GLN A 316 -3.97 -10.62 -27.03
C GLN A 316 -3.00 -10.11 -28.09
N LYS A 317 -2.31 -8.98 -27.85
CA LYS A 317 -1.28 -8.46 -28.77
C LYS A 317 -0.11 -9.45 -28.90
N PHE A 318 0.30 -10.07 -27.80
CA PHE A 318 1.36 -11.07 -27.81
C PHE A 318 0.95 -12.32 -28.61
N ASP A 319 -0.24 -12.86 -28.36
CA ASP A 319 -0.77 -14.04 -29.04
C ASP A 319 -0.93 -13.81 -30.56
N ARG A 320 -1.30 -12.59 -30.95
CA ARG A 320 -1.40 -12.16 -32.36
C ARG A 320 -0.07 -11.78 -33.00
N ARG A 321 1.04 -11.83 -32.24
CA ARG A 321 2.39 -11.39 -32.66
C ARG A 321 2.47 -9.92 -33.05
N GLU A 322 1.55 -9.10 -32.54
CA GLU A 322 1.56 -7.63 -32.66
C GLU A 322 2.50 -7.00 -31.61
N SER A 323 2.77 -7.71 -30.52
CA SER A 323 3.76 -7.35 -29.49
C SER A 323 4.79 -8.46 -29.32
N PRO A 324 6.09 -8.15 -29.17
CA PRO A 324 7.12 -9.16 -28.93
C PRO A 324 7.18 -9.62 -27.45
N PHE A 325 6.33 -9.07 -26.58
CA PHE A 325 6.33 -9.36 -25.14
C PHE A 325 4.92 -9.41 -24.55
N PHE A 326 4.81 -10.09 -23.42
CA PHE A 326 3.70 -10.01 -22.46
C PHE A 326 4.16 -9.31 -21.18
N PHE A 327 3.24 -8.88 -20.32
CA PHE A 327 3.62 -8.29 -19.04
C PHE A 327 4.04 -9.38 -18.06
N TYR A 328 5.28 -9.31 -17.64
CA TYR A 328 5.76 -10.11 -16.52
C TYR A 328 5.41 -9.43 -15.19
N GLY A 329 4.78 -10.20 -14.31
CA GLY A 329 4.35 -9.74 -12.99
C GLY A 329 3.18 -8.76 -13.02
N ASP A 330 2.99 -8.06 -11.89
CA ASP A 330 1.85 -7.19 -11.61
C ASP A 330 2.19 -5.70 -11.77
N GLN A 331 3.40 -5.28 -11.38
CA GLN A 331 3.81 -3.87 -11.29
C GLN A 331 3.55 -3.05 -12.58
N ILE A 332 3.89 -3.59 -13.76
CA ILE A 332 3.67 -2.90 -15.04
C ILE A 332 2.17 -2.73 -15.32
N ALA A 333 1.37 -3.77 -15.08
CA ALA A 333 -0.06 -3.74 -15.30
C ALA A 333 -0.77 -2.79 -14.31
N PHE A 334 -0.31 -2.76 -13.06
CA PHE A 334 -0.79 -1.82 -12.04
C PHE A 334 -0.50 -0.37 -12.44
N GLN A 335 0.73 -0.07 -12.84
CA GLN A 335 1.09 1.28 -13.28
C GLN A 335 0.33 1.72 -14.53
N LEU A 336 0.16 0.83 -15.51
CA LEU A 336 -0.62 1.10 -16.71
C LEU A 336 -2.12 1.29 -16.40
N ALA A 337 -2.68 0.48 -15.50
CA ALA A 337 -4.06 0.66 -15.04
C ALA A 337 -4.23 1.99 -14.28
N TYR A 338 -3.22 2.39 -13.51
CA TYR A 338 -3.22 3.66 -12.80
C TYR A 338 -3.23 4.85 -13.75
N VAL A 339 -2.43 4.83 -14.82
CA VAL A 339 -2.38 5.95 -15.78
C VAL A 339 -3.44 5.90 -16.89
N ARG A 340 -4.41 4.99 -16.81
CA ARG A 340 -5.62 4.95 -17.66
C ARG A 340 -6.84 5.37 -16.85
#